data_AF-A0A183JNA6-F1
#
_entry.id   AF-A0A183JNA6-F1
#
_cell.length_a   1.000
_cell.length_b   1.000
_cell.length_c   1.000
_cell.angle_alpha   90.00
_cell.angle_beta   90.00
_cell.angle_gamma   90.00
#
_symmetry.space_group_name_H-M   'P 1'
#
loop_
_entity.id
_entity.type
_entity.pdbx_description
1 polymer ?
#
loop_
_entity_poly.entity_id
_entity_poly.type
_entity_poly.pdbx_seq_one_letter_code
_entity_poly.pdbx_strand_id
1 'polypeptide(L)'
;MTTAPRFGAESNSIIMSFRDSVDYVSQDRISQLARTYWITTPGSLKNSHSSACPTNKYKPFQSSVMERIYRQELLASGFSHRRCLALELNQYLEQWLWPHFEPDISSRAHVLSICAMVNEKARGRVPIWP
;
A
#
# COMPACT_ATOMS: atom_id res chain seq x y z
N MET A 1 -6.71 -56.02 7.53
CA MET A 1 -5.91 -55.95 6.30
C MET A 1 -6.86 -55.49 5.20
N THR A 2 -6.75 -54.22 4.77
CA THR A 2 -6.21 -53.87 3.43
C THR A 2 -7.35 -53.81 2.40
N THR A 3 -7.72 -52.76 1.68
CA THR A 3 -7.30 -51.35 1.51
C THR A 3 -8.43 -50.68 0.70
N ALA A 4 -8.75 -49.42 0.96
CA ALA A 4 -9.64 -48.63 0.09
C ALA A 4 -8.94 -48.23 -1.22
N PRO A 5 -9.62 -48.17 -2.38
CA PRO A 5 -9.11 -47.40 -3.49
C PRO A 5 -9.52 -45.94 -3.33
N ARG A 6 -8.50 -45.08 -3.21
CA ARG A 6 -8.58 -43.64 -3.45
C ARG A 6 -9.00 -43.41 -4.90
N PHE A 7 -10.16 -42.78 -5.12
CA PHE A 7 -10.36 -41.99 -6.34
C PHE A 7 -10.00 -40.55 -6.02
N GLY A 8 -8.88 -40.13 -6.62
CA GLY A 8 -8.46 -38.75 -6.64
C GLY A 8 -9.14 -37.96 -7.75
N ALA A 9 -8.93 -36.66 -7.61
CA ALA A 9 -9.07 -35.61 -8.60
C ALA A 9 -10.45 -34.95 -8.75
N GLU A 10 -10.33 -33.62 -8.77
CA GLU A 10 -11.23 -32.65 -9.39
C GLU A 10 -12.39 -32.14 -8.54
N SER A 11 -12.10 -31.07 -7.78
CA SER A 11 -12.86 -29.81 -7.85
C SER A 11 -12.18 -28.79 -6.92
N ASN A 12 -10.98 -28.32 -7.30
CA ASN A 12 -10.52 -27.02 -6.81
C ASN A 12 -11.52 -26.00 -7.38
N SER A 13 -12.51 -25.67 -6.57
CA SER A 13 -13.62 -24.81 -6.92
C SER A 13 -13.06 -23.43 -7.20
N ILE A 14 -12.85 -23.18 -8.49
CA ILE A 14 -12.64 -21.88 -9.13
C ILE A 14 -13.96 -21.10 -8.95
N ILE A 15 -14.26 -20.71 -7.71
CA ILE A 15 -15.11 -19.58 -7.44
C ILE A 15 -14.23 -18.59 -6.70
N MET A 16 -13.44 -17.86 -7.48
CA MET A 16 -12.88 -16.60 -7.02
C MET A 16 -14.07 -15.72 -6.67
N SER A 17 -14.36 -15.59 -5.37
CA SER A 17 -15.53 -14.87 -4.88
C SER A 17 -15.52 -13.46 -5.47
N PHE A 18 -16.69 -12.92 -5.84
CA PHE A 18 -16.81 -11.54 -6.30
C PHE A 18 -16.10 -10.57 -5.34
N ARG A 19 -16.15 -10.87 -4.04
CA ARG A 19 -15.46 -10.12 -2.99
C ARG A 19 -13.93 -10.21 -3.09
N ASP A 20 -13.40 -11.38 -3.40
CA ASP A 20 -11.95 -11.59 -3.60
C ASP A 20 -11.44 -10.90 -4.87
N SER A 21 -12.26 -10.86 -5.92
CA SER A 21 -11.95 -10.14 -7.17
C SER A 21 -11.93 -8.63 -6.98
N VAL A 22 -12.95 -8.05 -6.33
CA VAL A 22 -12.99 -6.61 -6.01
C VAL A 22 -11.79 -6.22 -5.14
N ASP A 23 -11.46 -7.06 -4.17
CA ASP A 23 -10.32 -6.81 -3.32
C ASP A 23 -8.97 -6.97 -4.06
N TYR A 24 -8.82 -7.94 -4.96
CA TYR A 24 -7.62 -8.09 -5.78
C TYR A 24 -7.41 -6.86 -6.67
N VAL A 25 -8.47 -6.40 -7.34
CA VAL A 25 -8.46 -5.16 -8.14
C VAL A 25 -8.05 -3.96 -7.29
N SER A 26 -8.51 -3.91 -6.05
CA SER A 26 -8.15 -2.80 -5.16
C SER A 26 -6.71 -2.84 -4.67
N GLN A 27 -6.16 -4.03 -4.42
CA GLN A 27 -4.74 -4.21 -4.10
C GLN A 27 -3.86 -3.79 -5.27
N ASP A 28 -4.28 -4.14 -6.50
CA ASP A 28 -3.60 -3.70 -7.71
C ASP A 28 -3.65 -2.16 -7.83
N ARG A 29 -4.82 -1.56 -7.58
CA ARG A 29 -4.97 -0.10 -7.58
C ARG A 29 -4.06 0.61 -6.57
N ILE A 30 -3.98 0.14 -5.32
CA ILE A 30 -3.07 0.71 -4.30
C ILE A 30 -1.61 0.58 -4.76
N SER A 31 -1.24 -0.57 -5.32
CA SER A 31 0.11 -0.81 -5.82
C SER A 31 0.46 0.10 -7.00
N GLN A 32 -0.50 0.38 -7.89
CA GLN A 32 -0.32 1.35 -8.98
C GLN A 32 -0.16 2.78 -8.45
N LEU A 33 -0.95 3.19 -7.45
CA LEU A 33 -0.76 4.48 -6.78
C LEU A 33 0.64 4.57 -6.17
N ALA A 34 1.11 3.51 -5.53
CA ALA A 34 2.42 3.49 -4.92
C ALA A 34 3.55 3.73 -5.93
N ARG A 35 3.55 2.97 -7.03
CA ARG A 35 4.53 3.11 -8.13
C ARG A 35 4.50 4.46 -8.82
N THR A 36 3.34 5.13 -8.82
CA THR A 36 3.18 6.41 -9.52
C THR A 36 3.59 7.60 -8.66
N TYR A 37 3.43 7.51 -7.34
CA TYR A 37 3.57 8.64 -6.43
C TYR A 37 4.78 8.55 -5.50
N TRP A 38 4.99 7.45 -4.76
CA TRP A 38 6.02 7.39 -3.70
C TRP A 38 7.11 6.35 -3.90
N ILE A 39 6.80 5.18 -4.46
CA ILE A 39 7.80 4.16 -4.74
C ILE A 39 8.62 4.63 -5.94
N THR A 40 9.82 5.13 -5.67
CA THR A 40 10.77 5.51 -6.71
C THR A 40 11.58 4.27 -7.10
N THR A 41 11.33 3.70 -8.28
CA THR A 41 12.17 2.64 -8.81
C THR A 41 13.53 3.24 -9.22
N PRO A 42 14.67 2.80 -8.65
CA PRO A 42 15.99 3.36 -8.95
C PRO A 42 16.53 3.02 -10.36
N GLY A 43 15.67 2.72 -11.33
CA GLY A 43 16.03 2.34 -12.70
C GLY A 43 15.48 3.25 -13.81
N SER A 44 14.59 4.21 -13.52
CA SER A 44 13.93 5.01 -14.57
C SER A 44 14.74 6.22 -15.05
N LEU A 45 15.97 6.40 -14.57
CA LEU A 45 16.84 7.54 -14.90
C LEU A 45 18.24 7.06 -15.28
N LYS A 46 18.35 6.27 -16.35
CA LYS A 46 19.58 6.25 -17.16
C LYS A 46 19.22 6.86 -18.49
N ASN A 47 19.60 8.14 -18.64
CA ASN A 47 20.02 8.83 -19.88
C ASN A 47 19.86 10.35 -19.69
N SER A 48 20.75 10.97 -18.94
CA SER A 48 21.12 12.36 -19.20
C SER A 48 22.54 12.59 -18.70
N HIS A 49 23.49 12.68 -19.63
CA HIS A 49 24.81 13.22 -19.38
C HIS A 49 24.68 14.68 -18.95
N SER A 50 24.72 14.94 -17.65
CA SER A 50 24.99 16.28 -17.13
C SER A 50 25.42 16.17 -15.68
N SER A 51 26.68 16.48 -15.46
CA SER A 51 27.32 16.73 -14.17
C SER A 51 26.66 17.93 -13.50
N ALA A 52 25.70 17.69 -12.62
CA ALA A 52 25.19 18.66 -11.66
C ALA A 52 24.65 17.91 -10.44
N CYS A 53 24.80 18.52 -9.26
CA CYS A 53 24.49 17.99 -7.94
C CYS A 53 23.23 17.11 -7.89
N PRO A 54 23.21 16.00 -7.11
CA PRO A 54 22.05 15.14 -6.99
C PRO A 54 20.99 15.83 -6.13
N THR A 55 20.29 16.82 -6.68
CA THR A 55 19.02 17.27 -6.13
C THR A 55 18.06 16.11 -6.30
N ASN A 56 17.84 15.38 -5.23
CA ASN A 56 17.02 14.19 -5.15
C ASN A 56 15.63 14.49 -5.75
N LYS A 57 15.39 14.07 -6.99
CA LYS A 57 14.17 14.39 -7.75
C LYS A 57 13.00 13.51 -7.27
N TYR A 58 12.62 13.65 -6.01
CA TYR A 58 11.34 13.13 -5.55
C TYR A 58 10.21 13.96 -6.17
N LYS A 59 9.10 13.30 -6.51
CA LYS A 59 7.89 14.05 -6.89
C LYS A 59 7.43 14.89 -5.70
N PRO A 60 6.95 16.12 -5.93
CA PRO A 60 6.43 16.95 -4.85
C PRO A 60 5.24 16.27 -4.18
N PHE A 61 5.16 16.38 -2.85
CA PHE A 61 4.06 15.81 -2.07
C PHE A 61 2.71 16.34 -2.54
N GLN A 62 1.78 15.43 -2.82
CA GLN A 62 0.43 15.77 -3.26
C GLN A 62 -0.58 15.42 -2.16
N SER A 63 -0.94 16.42 -1.35
CA SER A 63 -1.93 16.29 -0.28
C SER A 63 -3.29 15.77 -0.79
N SER A 64 -3.71 16.20 -1.99
CA SER A 64 -4.96 15.74 -2.61
C SER A 64 -4.99 14.24 -2.88
N VAL A 65 -3.84 13.64 -3.24
CA VAL A 65 -3.71 12.21 -3.48
C VAL A 65 -3.79 11.44 -2.16
N MET A 66 -3.08 11.92 -1.13
CA MET A 66 -3.17 11.36 0.22
C MET A 66 -4.62 11.40 0.73
N GLU A 67 -5.29 12.54 0.59
CA GLU A 67 -6.67 12.68 1.05
C GLU A 67 -7.63 11.78 0.27
N ARG A 68 -7.39 11.58 -1.03
CA ARG A 68 -8.14 10.61 -1.84
C ARG A 68 -7.93 9.18 -1.34
N ILE A 69 -6.69 8.79 -1.03
CA ILE A 69 -6.37 7.46 -0.47
C ILE A 69 -7.09 7.28 0.88
N TYR A 70 -7.02 8.28 1.76
CA TYR A 70 -7.73 8.26 3.03
C TYR A 70 -9.23 8.05 2.85
N ARG A 71 -9.88 8.81 1.95
CA ARG A 71 -11.33 8.70 1.74
C ARG A 71 -11.73 7.37 1.09
N GLN A 72 -11.01 6.92 0.07
CA GLN A 72 -11.42 5.81 -0.80
C GLN A 72 -10.89 4.45 -0.35
N GLU A 73 -9.70 4.41 0.25
CA GLU A 73 -9.05 3.16 0.66
C GLU A 73 -9.25 2.87 2.15
N LEU A 74 -9.16 3.91 3.00
CA LEU A 74 -9.30 3.75 4.46
C LEU A 74 -10.74 3.95 4.93
N LEU A 75 -11.34 5.13 4.71
CA LEU A 75 -12.68 5.44 5.22
C LEU A 75 -13.77 4.59 4.56
N ALA A 76 -13.80 4.52 3.23
CA ALA A 76 -14.85 3.78 2.52
C ALA A 76 -14.82 2.26 2.82
N SER A 77 -13.67 1.71 3.22
CA SER A 77 -13.54 0.32 3.62
C SER A 77 -13.75 0.09 5.12
N GLY A 78 -13.95 1.15 5.92
CA GLY A 78 -14.03 1.07 7.38
C GLY A 78 -12.72 0.62 8.02
N PHE A 79 -11.57 1.05 7.48
CA PHE A 79 -10.23 0.63 7.90
C PHE A 79 -10.06 -0.89 7.84
N SER A 80 -10.49 -1.51 6.74
CA SER A 80 -10.40 -2.96 6.59
C SER A 80 -8.94 -3.40 6.63
N HIS A 81 -8.67 -4.50 7.35
CA HIS A 81 -7.33 -5.03 7.49
C HIS A 81 -6.64 -5.22 6.13
N ARG A 82 -7.36 -5.73 5.13
CA ARG A 82 -6.80 -5.99 3.79
C ARG A 82 -6.32 -4.71 3.09
N ARG A 83 -7.06 -3.60 3.21
CA ARG A 83 -6.67 -2.32 2.60
C ARG A 83 -5.49 -1.70 3.33
N CYS A 84 -5.54 -1.73 4.65
CA CYS A 84 -4.46 -1.18 5.46
C CYS A 84 -3.15 -1.99 5.25
N LEU A 85 -3.23 -3.32 5.16
CA LEU A 85 -2.10 -4.19 4.84
C LEU A 85 -1.54 -3.92 3.43
N ALA A 86 -2.40 -3.69 2.43
CA ALA A 86 -1.94 -3.37 1.09
C ALA A 86 -1.16 -2.04 1.02
N LEU A 87 -1.57 -1.04 1.82
CA LEU A 87 -0.85 0.23 1.96
C LEU A 87 0.48 0.03 2.71
N GLU A 88 0.49 -0.79 3.77
CA GLU A 88 1.70 -1.12 4.54
C GLU A 88 2.75 -1.84 3.68
N LEU A 89 2.34 -2.84 2.88
CA LEU A 89 3.23 -3.57 1.98
C LEU A 89 3.89 -2.66 0.93
N ASN A 90 3.20 -1.58 0.57
CA ASN A 90 3.68 -0.55 -0.34
C ASN A 90 4.41 0.60 0.39
N GLN A 91 4.81 0.42 1.66
CA GLN A 91 5.58 1.38 2.47
C GLN A 91 4.95 2.77 2.54
N TYR A 92 3.62 2.83 2.64
CA TYR A 92 2.89 4.09 2.63
C TYR A 92 3.26 5.01 3.80
N LEU A 93 3.59 4.44 4.97
CA LEU A 93 3.99 5.22 6.14
C LEU A 93 5.36 5.85 5.94
N GLU A 94 6.37 5.04 5.61
CA GLU A 94 7.78 5.42 5.59
C GLU A 94 8.12 6.28 4.38
N GLN A 95 7.53 5.98 3.22
CA GLN A 95 7.89 6.66 1.97
C GLN A 95 7.00 7.85 1.65
N TRP A 96 5.78 7.94 2.22
CA TRP A 96 4.83 8.99 1.83
C TRP A 96 4.23 9.77 2.99
N LEU A 97 3.76 9.13 4.06
CA LEU A 97 3.09 9.86 5.13
C LEU A 97 4.06 10.57 6.07
N TRP A 98 5.01 9.83 6.64
CA TRP A 98 5.89 10.33 7.70
C TRP A 98 6.83 11.45 7.23
N PRO A 99 7.51 11.35 6.07
CA PRO A 99 8.41 12.40 5.59
C PRO A 99 7.71 13.72 5.24
N HIS A 100 6.38 13.70 5.06
CA HIS A 100 5.59 14.86 4.64
C HIS A 100 4.60 15.31 5.72
N PHE A 101 4.76 14.82 6.95
CA PHE A 101 3.94 15.25 8.07
C PHE A 101 4.50 16.54 8.67
N GLU A 102 3.64 17.57 8.77
CA GLU A 102 3.96 18.85 9.37
C GLU A 102 2.85 19.19 10.38
N PRO A 103 3.16 19.36 11.67
CA PRO A 103 2.16 19.45 12.73
C PRO A 103 1.16 20.60 12.53
N ASP A 104 1.59 21.72 11.94
CA ASP A 104 0.77 22.92 11.77
C ASP A 104 -0.06 22.92 10.47
N ILE A 105 0.30 22.08 9.49
CA ILE A 105 -0.28 22.10 8.14
C ILE A 105 -1.03 20.80 7.82
N SER A 106 -0.64 19.69 8.43
CA SER A 106 -1.20 18.38 8.15
C SER A 106 -2.67 18.29 8.54
N SER A 107 -3.48 17.81 7.60
CA SER A 107 -4.91 17.65 7.80
C SER A 107 -5.23 16.45 8.70
N ARG A 108 -6.46 16.41 9.22
CA ARG A 108 -6.98 15.26 9.97
C ARG A 108 -6.85 13.94 9.20
N ALA A 109 -7.01 13.98 7.87
CA ALA A 109 -6.84 12.81 7.01
C ALA A 109 -5.41 12.26 7.08
N HIS A 110 -4.40 13.14 7.12
CA HIS A 110 -2.99 12.76 7.24
C HIS A 110 -2.73 12.05 8.57
N VAL A 111 -3.14 12.66 9.67
CA VAL A 111 -2.94 12.12 11.02
C VAL A 111 -3.63 10.75 11.17
N LEU A 112 -4.89 10.64 10.74
CA LEU A 112 -5.62 9.38 10.82
C LEU A 112 -5.03 8.30 9.91
N SER A 113 -4.46 8.68 8.76
CA SER A 113 -3.76 7.74 7.89
C SER A 113 -2.48 7.22 8.56
N ILE A 114 -1.73 8.09 9.25
CA ILE A 114 -0.56 7.67 10.05
C ILE A 114 -1.00 6.69 11.14
N CYS A 115 -2.03 7.04 11.93
CA CYS A 115 -2.54 6.16 12.98
C CYS A 115 -2.97 4.79 12.43
N ALA A 116 -3.63 4.75 11.27
CA ALA A 116 -4.02 3.50 10.63
C ALA A 116 -2.81 2.63 10.26
N MET A 117 -1.76 3.21 9.70
CA MET A 117 -0.55 2.46 9.33
C MET A 117 0.24 1.99 10.56
N VAL A 118 0.34 2.83 11.60
CA VAL A 118 0.98 2.45 12.87
C VAL A 118 0.24 1.28 13.52
N ASN A 119 -1.10 1.33 13.54
CA ASN A 119 -1.93 0.23 14.06
C ASN A 119 -1.72 -1.08 13.29
N GLU A 120 -1.58 -1.02 11.97
CA GLU A 120 -1.29 -2.22 11.17
C GLU A 120 0.08 -2.81 11.45
N LYS A 121 1.12 -1.97 11.56
CA LYS A 121 2.46 -2.42 11.94
C LYS A 121 2.47 -3.09 13.30
N ALA A 122 1.77 -2.50 14.28
CA ALA A 122 1.58 -3.09 15.59
C ALA A 122 0.85 -4.45 15.52
N ARG A 123 -0.21 -4.57 14.70
CA ARG A 123 -0.90 -5.85 14.46
C ARG A 123 0.01 -6.90 13.82
N GLY A 124 0.87 -6.49 12.88
CA GLY A 124 1.85 -7.35 12.22
C GLY A 124 3.08 -7.69 13.06
N ARG A 125 3.22 -7.08 14.26
CA ARG A 125 4.43 -7.14 15.11
C ARG A 125 5.70 -6.71 14.36
N VAL A 126 5.52 -5.79 13.40
CA VAL A 126 6.60 -5.18 12.64
C VAL A 126 7.09 -3.96 13.42
N PRO A 127 8.41 -3.74 13.54
CA PRO A 127 8.92 -2.51 14.14
C PRO A 127 8.35 -1.29 13.43
N ILE A 128 7.81 -0.36 14.23
CA ILE A 128 7.18 0.85 13.69
C ILE A 128 8.25 1.84 13.25
N TRP A 129 9.34 1.89 14.02
CA TRP A 129 10.48 2.75 13.79
C TRP A 129 11.74 1.89 13.77
N PRO A 130 12.70 2.17 12.86
CA PRO A 130 14.02 1.56 12.90
C PRO A 130 14.82 1.97 14.13
#